data_AF-A0A3D5USZ6-F1
#
_entry.id   AF-A0A3D5USZ6-F1
#
_cell.length_a   1.000
_cell.length_b   1.000
_cell.length_c   1.000
_cell.angle_alpha   90.00
_cell.angle_beta   90.00
_cell.angle_gamma   90.00
#
_symmetry.space_group_name_H-M   'P 1'
#
loop_
_entity.id
_entity.type
_entity.pdbx_description
1 polymer ?
#
loop_
_entity_poly.entity_id
_entity_poly.type
_entity_poly.pdbx_seq_one_letter_code
_entity_poly.pdbx_strand_id
1 'polypeptide(L)' 'SLFGNIATTAKLIAASAYAREESRGGHYRTDFAEPRAPWRHRTFITLKEANRIADAATDALPTSQTTQTQASA' A
#
# COMPACT_ATOMS: atom_id res chain seq x y z
N SER A 1 -12.45 11.68 -14.74
CA SER A 1 -11.56 12.85 -14.91
C SER A 1 -10.12 12.38 -15.05
N LEU A 2 -9.21 13.19 -15.60
CA LEU A 2 -7.77 12.87 -15.64
C LEU A 2 -7.21 12.56 -14.24
N PHE A 3 -7.64 13.33 -13.24
CA PHE A 3 -7.28 13.13 -11.83
C PHE A 3 -7.63 11.72 -11.32
N GLY A 4 -8.81 11.21 -11.65
CA GLY A 4 -9.24 9.86 -11.23
C GLY A 4 -8.35 8.75 -11.78
N ASN A 5 -7.87 8.86 -13.02
CA ASN A 5 -6.97 7.87 -13.60
C ASN A 5 -5.59 7.90 -12.92
N ILE A 6 -5.06 9.09 -12.66
CA ILE A 6 -3.76 9.25 -11.97
C ILE A 6 -3.84 8.67 -10.55
N ALA A 7 -4.89 9.00 -9.81
CA ALA A 7 -5.09 8.47 -8.45
C ALA A 7 -5.25 6.94 -8.45
N THR A 8 -5.96 6.39 -9.45
CA THR A 8 -6.13 4.94 -9.62
C THR A 8 -4.78 4.26 -9.90
N THR A 9 -3.97 4.82 -10.79
CA THR A 9 -2.63 4.30 -11.10
C THR A 9 -1.71 4.35 -9.88
N ALA A 10 -1.68 5.48 -9.16
CA ALA A 10 -0.90 5.63 -7.94
C ALA A 10 -1.29 4.57 -6.89
N LYS A 11 -2.59 4.31 -6.71
CA LYS A 11 -3.09 3.26 -5.82
C LYS A 11 -2.62 1.86 -6.25
N LEU A 12 -2.72 1.52 -7.53
CA LEU A 12 -2.25 0.23 -8.05
C LEU A 12 -0.75 0.01 -7.77
N ILE A 13 0.06 1.06 -7.95
CA ILE A 13 1.51 1.03 -7.67
C ILE A 13 1.75 0.81 -6.18
N ALA A 14 1.15 1.64 -5.31
CA ALA A 14 1.36 1.59 -3.87
C ALA A 14 0.89 0.26 -3.26
N ALA A 15 -0.31 -0.23 -3.63
CA ALA A 15 -0.84 -1.50 -3.15
C ALA A 15 0.03 -2.69 -3.60
N SER A 16 0.50 -2.70 -4.85
CA SER A 16 1.40 -3.75 -5.35
C SER A 16 2.73 -3.75 -4.60
N ALA A 17 3.29 -2.57 -4.34
CA ALA A 17 4.55 -2.42 -3.62
C ALA A 17 4.41 -2.85 -2.15
N TYR A 18 3.31 -2.50 -1.49
CA TYR A 18 3.03 -2.90 -0.10
C TYR A 18 2.87 -4.42 0.03
N ALA A 19 2.15 -5.06 -0.89
CA ALA A 19 1.94 -6.52 -0.86
C ALA A 19 3.18 -7.33 -1.23
N ARG A 20 4.18 -6.74 -1.89
CA ARG A 20 5.41 -7.43 -2.30
C ARG A 20 6.47 -7.37 -1.22
N GLU A 21 6.75 -8.51 -0.60
CA GLU A 21 7.72 -8.64 0.51
C GLU A 21 9.10 -9.12 0.03
N GLU A 22 9.72 -8.42 -0.92
CA GLU A 22 11.12 -8.62 -1.31
C GLU A 22 11.71 -7.32 -1.86
N SER A 23 13.01 -7.30 -2.10
CA SER A 23 13.66 -6.27 -2.92
C SER A 23 14.26 -6.89 -4.17
N ARG A 24 13.95 -6.31 -5.34
CA ARG A 24 14.44 -6.78 -6.64
C ARG A 24 14.38 -5.67 -7.68
N GLY A 25 15.52 -5.39 -8.33
CA GLY A 25 15.59 -4.34 -9.35
C GLY A 25 15.25 -2.96 -8.76
N GLY A 26 14.31 -2.23 -9.37
CA GLY A 26 13.90 -0.90 -8.91
C GLY A 26 12.95 -0.89 -7.70
N HIS A 27 12.49 -2.04 -7.21
CA HIS A 27 11.68 -2.13 -5.99
C HIS A 27 12.58 -2.52 -4.81
N TYR A 28 12.76 -1.60 -3.86
CA TYR A 28 13.57 -1.79 -2.65
C TYR A 28 12.75 -1.49 -1.39
N ARG A 29 12.92 -2.34 -0.38
CA ARG A 29 12.22 -2.32 0.91
C ARG A 29 13.20 -2.69 2.02
N THR A 30 13.34 -1.86 3.04
CA THR A 30 14.26 -2.10 4.16
C THR A 30 13.83 -3.25 5.07
N ASP A 31 12.53 -3.52 5.16
CA ASP A 31 11.94 -4.64 5.91
C ASP A 31 12.04 -5.98 5.16
N PHE A 32 12.32 -5.96 3.85
CA PHE A 32 12.55 -7.14 3.01
C PHE A 32 13.67 -6.89 1.99
N ALA A 33 14.89 -6.67 2.49
CA ALA A 33 16.02 -6.20 1.69
C ALA A 33 16.51 -7.19 0.61
N GLU A 34 16.19 -8.48 0.75
CA GLU A 34 16.68 -9.53 -0.14
C GLU A 34 15.61 -10.01 -1.14
N PRO A 35 16.00 -10.44 -2.35
CA PRO A 35 15.12 -11.13 -3.28
C PRO A 35 14.69 -12.49 -2.72
N ARG A 36 13.41 -12.87 -2.88
CA ARG A 36 12.88 -14.18 -2.40
C ARG A 36 12.34 -15.02 -3.56
N ALA A 37 12.56 -16.33 -3.49
CA ALA A 37 12.14 -17.30 -4.51
C ALA A 37 10.63 -17.26 -4.85
N PRO A 38 9.70 -17.15 -3.88
CA PRO A 38 8.27 -17.08 -4.19
C PRO A 38 7.88 -15.93 -5.12
N TRP A 39 8.63 -14.83 -5.12
CA TRP A 39 8.34 -13.62 -5.90
C TRP A 39 8.92 -13.62 -7.32
N ARG A 40 9.51 -14.73 -7.79
CA ARG A 40 10.07 -14.88 -9.14
C ARG A 40 8.98 -15.08 -10.22
N HIS A 41 7.97 -14.22 -10.21
CA HIS A 41 6.87 -14.17 -11.16
C HIS A 41 6.41 -12.72 -11.34
N ARG A 42 5.64 -12.44 -12.40
CA ARG A 42 4.99 -11.13 -12.57
C ARG A 42 3.75 -11.05 -11.72
N THR A 43 3.59 -9.93 -11.03
CA THR A 43 2.38 -9.63 -10.27
C THR A 43 1.36 -8.94 -11.17
N PHE A 44 0.13 -9.43 -11.17
CA PHE A 44 -1.03 -8.81 -11.80
C PHE A 44 -2.11 -8.62 -10.75
N ILE A 45 -2.68 -7.42 -10.65
CA ILE A 45 -3.77 -7.13 -9.72
C ILE A 45 -4.87 -6.34 -10.43
N THR A 46 -6.11 -6.45 -9.94
CA THR A 46 -7.18 -5.55 -10.35
C THR A 46 -7.31 -4.37 -9.39
N LEU A 47 -8.09 -3.36 -9.77
CA LEU A 47 -8.43 -2.26 -8.87
C LEU A 47 -9.17 -2.75 -7.61
N LYS A 48 -9.94 -3.84 -7.69
CA LYS A 48 -10.63 -4.44 -6.54
C LYS A 48 -9.64 -5.03 -5.54
N GLU A 49 -8.63 -5.76 -6.03
CA GLU A 49 -7.52 -6.26 -5.20
C GLU A 49 -6.77 -5.10 -4.54
N ALA A 50 -6.46 -4.04 -5.30
CA ALA A 50 -5.74 -2.88 -4.78
C ALA A 50 -6.49 -2.17 -3.64
N ASN A 51 -7.82 -2.04 -3.75
CA ASN A 51 -8.63 -1.49 -2.67
C ASN A 51 -8.57 -2.39 -1.43
N ARG A 52 -8.76 -3.71 -1.57
CA ARG A 52 -8.64 -4.63 -0.41
C ARG A 52 -7.30 -4.55 0.30
N ILE A 53 -6.20 -4.45 -0.46
CA ILE A 53 -4.86 -4.34 0.12
C ILE A 53 -4.71 -3.02 0.89
N ALA A 54 -5.18 -1.91 0.31
CA ALA A 54 -5.13 -0.60 0.94
C ALA A 54 -5.95 -0.56 2.24
N ASP A 55 -7.18 -1.08 2.21
CA ASP A 55 -8.08 -1.12 3.38
C ASP A 55 -7.46 -1.97 4.51
N ALA A 56 -6.95 -3.16 4.19
CA ALA A 56 -6.28 -4.02 5.17
C ALA A 56 -5.01 -3.39 5.77
N ALA A 57 -4.25 -2.62 4.97
CA ALA A 57 -3.06 -1.91 5.45
C ALA A 57 -3.42 -0.78 6.42
N THR A 58 -4.56 -0.10 6.22
CA THR A 58 -5.03 0.96 7.12
C THR A 58 -5.67 0.44 8.39
N ASP A 59 -6.37 -0.70 8.32
CA ASP A 59 -6.98 -1.34 9.50
C ASP A 59 -5.92 -1.88 10.48
N ALA A 60 -4.75 -2.26 9.95
CA ALA A 60 -3.62 -2.72 10.76
C ALA A 60 -2.89 -1.58 11.49
N LEU A 61 -3.15 -0.31 11.15
CA LEU A 61 -2.59 0.83 11.86
C LEU A 61 -3.45 1.11 13.10
N PRO A 62 -2.89 1.12 14.33
CA PRO A 62 -3.64 1.57 15.48
C PRO A 62 -4.08 3.02 15.21
N THR A 63 -5.40 3.23 15.19
CA THR A 63 -5.98 4.56 15.13
C THR A 63 -5.50 5.31 16.36
N SER A 64 -4.50 6.17 16.17
CA SER A 64 -4.21 7.23 17.12
C SER A 64 -5.42 8.14 17.10
N GLN A 65 -6.41 7.82 17.94
CA GLN A 65 -7.54 8.69 18.22
C GLN A 65 -6.95 9.94 18.87
N THR A 66 -6.64 10.94 18.05
CA THR A 66 -6.37 12.30 18.54
C THR A 66 -7.64 12.74 19.25
N THR A 67 -7.63 12.64 20.58
CA THR A 67 -8.65 13.23 21.44
C THR A 67 -8.58 14.74 21.21
N GLN A 68 -9.41 15.22 20.30
CA GLN A 68 -9.62 16.65 20.11
C GLN A 68 -10.52 17.09 21.27
N THR A 69 -9.91 17.39 22.41
CA THR A 69 -10.58 18.08 23.51
C THR A 69 -11.09 19.41 22.95
N GLN A 70 -12.40 19.51 22.73
CA GLN A 70 -13.08 20.78 22.52
C GLN A 70 -12.91 21.61 23.80
N ALA A 71 -11.97 22.54 23.78
CA ALA A 71 -11.94 23.64 24.74
C ALA A 71 -13.05 24.61 24.34
N SER A 72 -14.20 24.50 24.97
CA SER A 72 -15.11 25.64 25.13
C SER A 72 -14.46 26.65 26.07
N ALA A 73 -14.29 27.86 25.59
CA ALA A 73 -14.19 29.09 26.36
C ALA A 73 -15.05 30.15 25.67
#